data_AF-A0A4Z0PFT3-F1
#
_entry.id   AF-A0A4Z0PFT3-F1
#
_cell.length_a   1.000
_cell.length_b   1.000
_cell.length_c   1.000
_cell.angle_alpha   90.00
_cell.angle_beta   90.00
_cell.angle_gamma   90.00
#
_symmetry.space_group_name_H-M   'P 1'
#
loop_
_entity.id
_entity.type
_entity.pdbx_description
1 polymer ?
#
loop_
_entity_poly.entity_id
_entity_poly.type
_entity_poly.pdbx_seq_one_letter_code
_entity_poly.pdbx_strand_id
1 'polypeptide(L)' 'MKSSALPRKHRAWIALYALEGCEQDRTEILRINNVTESDLTEFEEGWLRLRCRSLAPSR' A
#
# COMPACT_ATOMS: atom_id res chain seq x y z
N MET A 1 15.67 8.95 -3.84
CA MET A 1 14.56 8.72 -4.79
C MET A 1 13.34 9.49 -4.30
N LYS A 2 12.82 10.43 -5.09
CA LYS A 2 11.67 11.27 -4.73
C LYS A 2 10.38 10.44 -4.85
N SER A 3 9.90 9.85 -3.77
CA SER A 3 8.56 9.26 -3.67
C SER A 3 7.43 10.29 -3.85
N SER A 4 7.75 11.58 -4.04
CA SER A 4 6.81 12.68 -4.30
C SER A 4 6.14 12.65 -5.68
N ALA A 5 6.50 11.74 -6.59
CA ALA A 5 5.88 11.64 -7.91
C ALA A 5 4.63 10.73 -7.97
N LEU A 6 4.43 9.86 -6.97
CA LEU A 6 3.34 8.89 -7.00
C LEU A 6 2.05 9.45 -6.38
N PRO A 7 0.87 9.18 -6.99
CA PRO A 7 -0.42 9.44 -6.37
C PRO A 7 -0.52 8.79 -4.99
N ARG A 8 -1.26 9.46 -4.09
CA ARG A 8 -1.42 9.01 -2.68
C ARG A 8 -1.87 7.56 -2.57
N LYS A 9 -2.84 7.17 -3.42
CA LYS A 9 -3.32 5.79 -3.56
C LYS A 9 -2.21 4.77 -3.80
N HIS A 10 -1.31 5.04 -4.74
CA HIS A 10 -0.22 4.11 -5.04
C HIS A 10 0.78 4.01 -3.88
N ARG A 11 1.06 5.13 -3.20
CA ARG A 11 1.93 5.14 -2.02
C ARG A 11 1.31 4.36 -0.85
N ALA A 12 -0.01 4.46 -0.66
CA ALA A 12 -0.73 3.66 0.33
C ALA A 12 -0.66 2.17 -0.01
N TRP A 13 -0.79 1.79 -1.28
CA TRP A 13 -0.67 0.39 -1.70
C TRP A 13 0.75 -0.17 -1.53
N ILE A 14 1.78 0.62 -1.79
CA ILE A 14 3.18 0.22 -1.52
C ILE A 14 3.38 0.01 -0.02
N ALA A 15 2.84 0.90 0.82
CA ALA A 15 2.90 0.77 2.27
C ALA A 15 2.15 -0.49 2.76
N LEU A 16 0.94 -0.76 2.25
CA LEU A 16 0.17 -1.99 2.58
C LEU A 16 0.95 -3.26 2.20
N TYR A 17 1.59 -3.26 1.03
CA TYR A 17 2.43 -4.39 0.61
C TYR A 17 3.65 -4.57 1.51
N ALA A 18 4.33 -3.49 1.89
CA ALA A 18 5.47 -3.54 2.81
C ALA A 18 5.08 -4.04 4.20
N LEU A 19 3.89 -3.67 4.69
CA LEU A 19 3.35 -4.13 5.97
C LEU A 19 3.03 -5.62 5.99
N GLU A 20 2.62 -6.19 4.86
CA GLU A 20 2.30 -7.62 4.76
C GLU A 20 3.55 -8.49 4.66
N GLY A 21 4.63 -7.97 4.05
CA GLY A 21 5.82 -8.75 3.71
C GLY A 21 7.04 -8.57 4.62
N CYS A 22 7.02 -7.67 5.60
CA CYS A 22 8.21 -7.36 6.41
C CYS A 22 7.90 -7.16 7.90
N GLU A 23 8.84 -7.56 8.77
CA GLU A 23 8.90 -7.20 10.20
C GLU A 23 9.39 -5.76 10.42
N GLN A 24 9.22 -4.87 9.44
CA GLN A 24 9.69 -3.50 9.53
C GLN A 24 8.70 -2.66 10.35
N ASP A 25 9.23 -1.67 11.07
CA ASP A 25 8.41 -0.79 11.89
C ASP A 25 7.35 -0.06 11.04
N ARG A 26 6.10 -0.13 11.51
CA ARG A 26 4.93 0.43 10.83
C ARG A 26 5.06 1.94 10.66
N THR A 27 5.54 2.65 11.67
CA THR A 27 5.70 4.10 11.63
C THR A 27 6.76 4.49 10.60
N GLU A 28 7.83 3.72 10.48
CA GLU A 28 8.87 3.94 9.47
C GLU A 28 8.35 3.70 8.05
N ILE A 29 7.55 2.65 7.82
CA ILE A 29 6.91 2.38 6.53
C ILE A 29 6.01 3.56 6.11
N LEU A 30 5.18 4.06 7.03
CA LEU A 30 4.30 5.21 6.78
C LEU A 30 5.12 6.47 6.42
N ARG A 31 6.20 6.73 7.17
CA ARG A 31 7.09 7.88 6.96
C ARG A 31 7.78 7.83 5.59
N ILE A 32 8.36 6.70 5.20
CA ILE A 32 9.06 6.52 3.92
C ILE A 32 8.09 6.70 2.74
N ASN A 33 6.87 6.18 2.87
CA ASN A 33 5.86 6.26 1.82
C ASN A 33 5.08 7.59 1.83
N ASN A 34 5.30 8.42 2.86
CA ASN A 34 4.60 9.69 3.07
C ASN A 34 3.07 9.50 3.03
N VAL A 35 2.59 8.54 3.80
CA VAL A 35 1.17 8.19 3.97
C VAL A 35 0.84 8.07 5.44
N THR A 36 -0.42 8.27 5.78
CA THR A 36 -0.96 8.13 7.14
C THR A 36 -1.72 6.81 7.28
N GLU A 37 -2.07 6.45 8.51
CA GLU A 37 -2.95 5.30 8.74
C GLU A 37 -4.32 5.48 8.07
N SER A 38 -4.86 6.70 8.06
CA SER A 38 -6.12 7.00 7.40
C SER A 38 -6.05 6.73 5.90
N ASP A 39 -4.91 7.03 5.26
CA ASP A 39 -4.69 6.72 3.84
C ASP A 39 -4.66 5.21 3.60
N LEU A 40 -4.09 4.42 4.53
CA LEU A 40 -4.11 2.97 4.42
C LEU A 40 -5.56 2.47 4.45
N THR A 41 -6.34 2.87 5.45
CA THR A 41 -7.75 2.45 5.59
C THR A 41 -8.59 2.87 4.38
N GLU A 42 -8.38 4.08 3.86
CA GLU A 42 -9.11 4.58 2.67
C GLU A 42 -8.85 3.72 1.43
N PHE A 43 -7.60 3.28 1.23
CA PHE A 43 -7.20 2.56 0.02
C PHE A 43 -7.09 1.04 0.15
N GLU A 44 -7.27 0.51 1.37
CA GLU A 44 -7.15 -0.92 1.69
C GLU A 44 -8.16 -1.76 0.91
N GLU A 45 -9.44 -1.38 0.89
CA GLU A 45 -10.47 -2.13 0.17
C GLU A 45 -10.17 -2.19 -1.35
N GLY A 46 -9.65 -1.09 -1.90
CA GLY A 46 -9.19 -1.04 -3.30
C GLY A 46 -7.98 -1.91 -3.56
N TRP A 47 -7.04 -1.97 -2.61
CA TRP A 47 -5.85 -2.81 -2.68
C TRP A 47 -6.22 -4.30 -2.62
N LEU A 48 -7.08 -4.69 -1.69
CA LEU A 48 -7.57 -6.07 -1.55
C LEU A 48 -8.30 -6.53 -2.82
N ARG A 49 -9.18 -5.69 -3.40
CA ARG A 49 -9.84 -5.98 -4.67
C ARG A 49 -8.84 -6.22 -5.81
N LEU A 50 -7.78 -5.41 -5.88
CA LEU A 50 -6.72 -5.58 -6.88
C LEU A 50 -6.01 -6.93 -6.70
N ARG A 51 -5.65 -7.29 -5.46
CA ARG A 51 -4.98 -8.56 -5.14
C ARG A 51 -5.86 -9.77 -5.42
N CYS A 52 -7.14 -9.73 -5.05
CA CYS A 52 -8.10 -10.79 -5.33
C CYS A 52 -8.30 -10.99 -6.84
N ARG A 53 -8.29 -9.90 -7.64
CA ARG A 53 -8.41 -9.99 -9.09
C ARG A 53 -7.16 -10.57 -9.76
N SER A 54 -5.96 -10.32 -9.23
CA SER A 54 -4.73 -10.98 -9.70
C SER A 54 -4.62 -12.46 -9.27
N LEU A 55 -5.35 -12.88 -8.24
CA LEU A 55 -5.42 -14.29 -7.80
C LEU A 55 -6.53 -15.09 -8.49
N ALA A 56 -7.51 -14.43 -9.10
CA ALA A 56 -8.46 -15.09 -9.97
C ALA A 56 -7.74 -15.46 -11.28
N PRO A 57 -7.51 -16.75 -11.57
CA PRO A 57 -6.96 -17.13 -12.86
C PRO A 57 -8.01 -16.77 -13.90
N SER A 58 -7.63 -15.93 -14.86
CA SER A 58 -8.36 -15.78 -16.12
C SER A 58 -8.54 -17.18 -16.70
N ARG A 59 -9.75 -17.73 -16.60
CA ARG A 59 -10.17 -18.93 -17.34
C ARG A 59 -10.54 -18.54 -18.75
#